data_AF-A0A6J4XTU1-F1
#
_entry.id   AF-A0A6J4XTU1-F1
#
_cell.length_a   1.000
_cell.length_b   1.000
_cell.length_c   1.000
_cell.angle_alpha   90.00
_cell.angle_beta   90.00
_cell.angle_gamma   90.00
#
_symmetry.space_group_name_H-M   'P 1'
#
loop_
_entity.id
_entity.type
_entity.pdbx_description
1 polymer ?
#
loop_
_entity_poly.entity_id
_entity_poly.type
_entity_poly.pdbx_seq_one_letter_code
_entity_poly.pdbx_strand_id
1 'polypeptide(L)'
;MEYEKWIERERRFRSALLISSPEIREKGYCRICQNCNEICLCHETRCPNCGSKHIVQQIVPDLRKQLMSGRRINCKKRYEKILHHS
;
A
#
# COMPACT_ATOMS: atom_id res chain seq x y z
N MET A 1 16.43 -4.73 -12.02
CA MET A 1 15.00 -5.00 -12.31
C MET A 1 14.37 -3.69 -12.75
N GLU A 2 13.66 -3.63 -13.88
CA GLU A 2 13.05 -2.39 -14.37
C GLU A 2 11.84 -1.98 -13.51
N TYR A 3 11.69 -0.67 -13.27
CA TYR A 3 10.63 -0.13 -12.41
C TYR A 3 9.23 -0.56 -12.86
N GLU A 4 8.92 -0.49 -14.15
CA GLU A 4 7.59 -0.82 -14.69
C GLU A 4 7.17 -2.27 -14.42
N LYS A 5 8.09 -3.22 -14.61
CA LYS A 5 7.85 -4.64 -14.31
C LYS A 5 7.67 -4.86 -12.80
N TRP A 6 8.45 -4.16 -11.99
CA TRP A 6 8.36 -4.26 -10.53
C TRP A 6 7.06 -3.65 -9.99
N ILE A 7 6.69 -2.44 -10.41
CA ILE A 7 5.50 -1.74 -9.91
C ILE A 7 4.23 -2.47 -10.30
N GLU A 8 4.16 -3.06 -11.49
CA GLU A 8 3.03 -3.87 -11.91
C GLU A 8 2.84 -5.09 -11.01
N ARG A 9 3.92 -5.84 -10.75
CA ARG A 9 3.90 -7.00 -9.85
C ARG A 9 3.48 -6.60 -8.44
N GLU A 10 4.08 -5.54 -7.89
CA GLU A 10 3.79 -5.08 -6.52
C GLU A 10 2.36 -4.56 -6.38
N ARG A 11 1.82 -3.87 -7.39
CA ARG A 11 0.42 -3.42 -7.39
C ARG A 11 -0.56 -4.58 -7.36
N ARG A 12 -0.32 -5.62 -8.18
CA ARG A 12 -1.15 -6.83 -8.18
C ARG A 12 -1.10 -7.53 -6.83
N PHE A 13 0.11 -7.74 -6.31
CA PHE A 13 0.32 -8.41 -5.03
C PHE A 13 -0.29 -7.64 -3.85
N ARG A 14 0.01 -6.34 -3.72
CA ARG A 14 -0.56 -5.51 -2.63
C ARG A 14 -2.07 -5.40 -2.72
N SER A 15 -2.63 -5.24 -3.92
CA SER A 15 -4.09 -5.21 -4.09
C SER A 15 -4.73 -6.53 -3.64
N ALA A 16 -4.13 -7.67 -4.00
CA ALA A 16 -4.63 -8.98 -3.57
C ALA A 16 -4.61 -9.14 -2.05
N LEU A 17 -3.51 -8.75 -1.39
CA LEU A 17 -3.40 -8.79 0.08
C LEU A 17 -4.40 -7.86 0.78
N LEU A 18 -4.61 -6.67 0.24
CA LEU A 18 -5.54 -5.71 0.83
C LEU A 18 -6.99 -6.14 0.65
N ILE A 19 -7.36 -6.69 -0.51
CA ILE A 19 -8.71 -7.20 -0.76
C ILE A 19 -9.02 -8.43 0.11
N SER A 20 -8.01 -9.26 0.38
CA SER A 20 -8.19 -10.46 1.22
C SER A 20 -8.13 -10.18 2.73
N SER A 21 -7.72 -8.99 3.16
CA SER A 21 -7.68 -8.62 4.58
C SER A 21 -9.10 -8.64 5.19
N PRO A 22 -9.34 -9.41 6.26
CA PRO A 22 -10.60 -9.40 6.98
C PRO A 22 -10.98 -8.02 7.51
N GLU A 23 -9.99 -7.23 7.94
CA GLU A 23 -10.25 -5.87 8.45
C GLU A 23 -10.84 -4.96 7.37
N ILE A 24 -10.35 -5.10 6.14
CA ILE A 24 -10.87 -4.36 5.00
C ILE A 24 -12.23 -4.91 4.59
N ARG A 25 -12.36 -6.24 4.49
CA ARG A 25 -13.57 -6.91 3.99
C ARG A 25 -14.76 -6.80 4.94
N GLU A 26 -14.53 -6.97 6.24
CA GLU A 26 -15.56 -7.12 7.26
C GLU A 26 -15.82 -5.81 8.00
N LYS A 27 -14.77 -5.00 8.22
CA LYS A 27 -14.88 -3.79 9.02
C LYS A 27 -14.77 -2.50 8.20
N GLY A 28 -14.43 -2.60 6.92
CA GLY A 28 -14.43 -1.48 5.97
C GLY A 28 -13.37 -0.41 6.21
N TYR A 29 -12.39 -0.65 7.10
CA TYR A 29 -11.31 0.30 7.38
C TYR A 29 -9.99 -0.14 6.78
N CYS A 30 -9.20 0.85 6.36
CA CYS A 30 -7.81 0.70 5.93
C CYS A 30 -6.89 1.41 6.90
N ARG A 31 -5.65 0.94 7.03
CA ARG A 31 -4.59 1.70 7.70
C ARG A 31 -3.87 2.53 6.64
N ILE A 32 -3.78 3.84 6.83
CA ILE A 32 -3.24 4.76 5.82
C ILE A 32 -2.12 5.58 6.44
N CYS A 33 -0.97 5.56 5.76
CA CYS A 33 0.13 6.43 6.10
C CYS A 33 -0.22 7.89 5.78
N GLN A 34 -0.24 8.76 6.79
CA GLN A 34 -0.58 10.18 6.63
C GLN A 34 0.52 10.99 5.91
N ASN A 35 1.72 10.43 5.78
CA ASN A 35 2.83 11.12 5.10
C ASN A 35 2.84 10.92 3.58
N CYS A 36 2.38 9.76 3.09
CA CYS A 36 2.44 9.44 1.66
C CYS A 36 1.20 8.74 1.12
N ASN A 37 0.11 8.69 1.90
CA ASN A 37 -1.18 8.10 1.56
C ASN A 37 -1.14 6.62 1.13
N GLU A 38 -0.06 5.90 1.46
CA GLU A 38 0.05 4.46 1.20
C GLU A 38 -0.88 3.71 2.14
N ILE A 39 -1.68 2.79 1.57
CA ILE A 39 -2.46 1.86 2.37
C ILE A 39 -1.50 0.81 2.92
N CYS A 40 -1.49 0.65 4.24
CA CYS A 40 -0.64 -0.28 4.97
C CYS A 40 -1.45 -1.49 5.46
N LEU A 41 -0.81 -2.65 5.54
CA LEU A 41 -1.38 -3.87 6.11
C LEU A 41 -1.40 -3.77 7.64
N CYS A 42 -2.21 -4.61 8.30
CA CYS A 42 -2.38 -4.62 9.76
C CYS A 42 -1.08 -4.91 10.54
N HIS A 43 -0.18 -5.72 9.97
CA HIS A 43 1.12 -6.03 10.57
C HIS A 43 2.21 -4.98 10.25
N GLU A 44 1.97 -4.04 9.34
CA GLU A 44 2.96 -3.01 8.99
C GLU A 44 2.96 -1.91 10.08
N THR A 45 3.98 -1.90 10.95
CA THR A 45 4.15 -0.86 11.99
C THR A 45 4.77 0.44 11.44
N ARG A 46 5.36 0.37 10.25
CA ARG A 46 5.89 1.49 9.48
C ARG A 46 5.41 1.41 8.04
N CYS A 47 5.21 2.55 7.41
CA CYS A 47 4.81 2.60 6.01
C CYS A 47 5.89 1.96 5.13
N PRO A 48 5.58 0.95 4.31
CA PRO A 48 6.57 0.26 3.48
C PRO A 48 7.13 1.18 2.38
N ASN A 49 6.42 2.25 2.03
CA ASN A 49 6.87 3.24 1.07
C ASN A 49 7.83 4.27 1.71
N CYS A 50 7.32 5.09 2.62
CA CYS A 50 8.10 6.21 3.18
C CYS A 50 8.82 5.90 4.50
N GLY A 51 8.48 4.81 5.20
CA GLY A 51 9.05 4.44 6.51
C GLY A 51 8.41 5.15 7.71
N SER A 52 7.43 6.03 7.48
CA SER A 52 6.75 6.76 8.56
C SER A 52 5.96 5.83 9.48
N LYS A 53 5.91 6.18 10.77
CA LYS A 53 5.04 5.55 11.78
C LYS A 53 3.66 6.19 11.87
N HIS A 54 3.43 7.31 11.19
CA HIS A 54 2.15 8.03 11.22
C HIS A 54 1.13 7.32 10.32
N ILE A 55 0.56 6.23 10.84
CA ILE A 55 -0.44 5.39 10.18
C ILE A 55 -1.72 5.46 11.00
N VAL A 56 -2.82 5.83 10.36
CA VAL A 56 -4.13 5.96 11.01
C VAL A 56 -5.15 5.04 10.34
N GLN A 57 -6.19 4.65 11.07
CA GLN A 57 -7.31 3.92 10.50
C GLN A 57 -8.30 4.90 9.87
N GLN A 58 -8.71 4.63 8.63
CA GLN A 58 -9.70 5.44 7.92
C GLN A 58 -10.58 4.56 7.04
N ILE A 59 -11.85 4.92 6.92
CA ILE A 59 -12.76 4.35 5.92
C ILE A 59 -12.42 4.97 4.57
N VAL A 60 -12.23 4.13 3.55
CA VAL A 60 -11.95 4.58 2.18
C VAL A 60 -13.16 4.25 1.30
N PRO A 61 -13.92 5.26 0.86
CA PRO A 61 -14.99 5.05 -0.11
C PRO A 61 -14.45 4.41 -1.39
N ASP A 62 -15.19 3.47 -1.97
CA ASP A 62 -14.80 2.79 -3.21
C ASP A 62 -13.39 2.17 -3.20
N LEU A 63 -12.93 1.69 -2.04
CA LEU A 63 -11.57 1.17 -1.86
C LEU A 63 -11.15 0.20 -2.98
N ARG A 64 -12.03 -0.74 -3.35
CA ARG A 64 -11.75 -1.72 -4.41
C ARG A 64 -11.42 -1.04 -5.75
N LYS A 65 -12.16 0.01 -6.13
CA LYS A 65 -11.90 0.81 -7.33
C LYS A 65 -10.59 1.58 -7.21
N GLN A 66 -10.29 2.13 -6.03
CA GLN A 66 -9.04 2.86 -5.78
C GLN A 66 -7.81 1.95 -5.82
N LEU A 67 -7.92 0.71 -5.34
CA LEU A 67 -6.86 -0.31 -5.42
C LEU A 67 -6.65 -0.78 -6.86
N MET A 68 -7.71 -1.13 -7.57
CA MET A 68 -7.64 -1.58 -8.97
C MET A 68 -7.08 -0.50 -9.91
N SER A 69 -7.32 0.78 -9.62
CA SER A 69 -6.74 1.90 -10.37
C SER A 69 -5.27 2.19 -10.00
N GLY A 70 -4.73 1.55 -8.96
CA GLY A 70 -3.37 1.75 -8.48
C GLY A 70 -3.09 3.13 -7.87
N ARG A 71 -4.10 4.00 -7.71
CA ARG A 71 -3.95 5.39 -7.25
C ARG A 71 -3.42 5.53 -5.83
N ARG A 72 -3.67 4.52 -4.97
CA ARG A 72 -3.23 4.52 -3.57
C ARG A 72 -2.01 3.65 -3.28
N ILE A 73 -1.46 2.99 -4.31
CA ILE A 73 -0.27 2.16 -4.21
C ILE A 73 0.91 2.97 -4.75
N ASN A 74 1.56 3.68 -3.83
CA ASN A 74 2.72 4.52 -4.05
C ASN A 74 3.97 3.70 -3.72
N CYS A 75 4.57 3.04 -4.71
CA CYS A 75 5.75 2.20 -4.46
C CYS A 75 7.08 2.77 -5.01
N LYS A 76 7.10 3.95 -5.63
CA LYS A 76 8.32 4.52 -6.22
C LYS A 76 9.46 4.70 -5.19
N LYS A 77 9.17 5.26 -4.01
CA LYS A 77 10.20 5.43 -2.97
C LYS A 77 10.68 4.09 -2.41
N ARG A 78 9.78 3.09 -2.35
CA ARG A 78 10.16 1.71 -1.97
C ARG A 78 11.08 1.08 -3.01
N TYR A 79 10.81 1.27 -4.30
CA TYR A 79 11.67 0.79 -5.38
C TYR A 79 13.07 1.41 -5.31
N GLU A 80 13.16 2.73 -5.17
CA GLU A 80 14.43 3.44 -5.03
C GLU A 80 15.24 2.91 -3.83
N LYS A 81 14.59 2.70 -2.67
CA LYS A 81 15.24 2.09 -1.51
C LYS A 81 15.79 0.70 -1.80
N ILE A 82 15.03 -0.16 -2.50
CA ILE A 82 15.52 -1.50 -2.86
C ILE A 82 16.78 -1.40 -3.71
N LEU A 83 16.83 -0.50 -4.69
CA LEU A 83 18.00 -0.31 -5.54
C LEU A 83 19.23 0.23 -4.79
N HIS A 84 19.04 1.11 -3.80
CA HIS A 84 20.13 1.70 -3.02
C HIS A 84 20.62 0.82 -1.85
N HIS A 85 19.88 -0.24 -1.52
CA HIS A 85 20.25 -1.24 -0.52
C HIS A 85 20.63 -2.59 -1.17
N SER A 86 20.84 -2.63 -2.49
CA SER A 86 21.33 -3.79 -3.26
C SER A 86 22.80 -3.68 -3.59
#